data_AF-A0A3L5TT56-F1
#
_entry.id   AF-A0A3L5TT56-F1
#
_cell.length_a   1.000
_cell.length_b   1.000
_cell.length_c   1.000
_cell.angle_alpha   90.00
_cell.angle_beta   90.00
_cell.angle_gamma   90.00
#
_symmetry.space_group_name_H-M   'P 1'
#
loop_
_entity.id
_entity.type
_entity.pdbx_description
1 polymer ?
#
loop_
_entity_poly.entity_id
_entity_poly.type
_entity_poly.pdbx_seq_one_letter_code
_entity_poly.pdbx_strand_id
1 'polypeptide(L)'
;MVKHVKASKQKGNLNILNDDDVSDEVQPCVVCLCEMDDPVELKECKHAFCKQCIMEVFGAKPSCPICGTLYGNVYGDQPRNGIADIYIDEESLPGYERKRTWVLYYDFPDGKQESFHPEPGKPYEGIKRRAFLPYNEEGTEVLKLLKKAFQQGLTFTIGTSRTTGKEGVVTWNDIHHKTSRTGGSP
;
A
#
# COMPACT_ATOMS: atom_id res chain seq x y z
N MET A 1 22.11 43.41 9.09
CA MET A 1 23.00 44.30 8.31
C MET A 1 22.17 44.97 7.23
N VAL A 2 22.00 46.27 7.37
CA VAL A 2 21.25 47.15 6.47
C VAL A 2 22.05 47.32 5.17
N LYS A 3 21.43 47.14 4.01
CA LYS A 3 22.01 47.60 2.74
C LYS A 3 21.08 48.63 2.11
N HIS A 4 21.56 49.87 2.08
CA HIS A 4 20.95 50.99 1.37
C HIS A 4 21.50 51.08 -0.06
N VAL A 5 20.55 51.20 -1.00
CA VAL A 5 20.48 52.10 -2.17
C VAL A 5 21.61 52.05 -3.21
N LYS A 6 21.23 51.81 -4.48
CA LYS A 6 21.48 52.75 -5.59
C LYS A 6 20.32 52.74 -6.59
N ALA A 7 19.72 53.91 -6.81
CA ALA A 7 18.89 54.20 -7.98
C ALA A 7 19.79 54.53 -9.19
N SER A 8 19.42 54.05 -10.38
CA SER A 8 19.95 54.54 -11.65
C SER A 8 18.79 54.89 -12.58
N LYS A 9 18.97 55.98 -13.32
CA LYS A 9 17.95 56.75 -14.04
C LYS A 9 17.44 56.05 -15.31
N GLN A 10 16.17 56.36 -15.59
CA GLN A 10 15.34 56.07 -16.76
C GLN A 10 16.03 56.17 -18.13
N LYS A 11 15.57 55.36 -19.09
CA LYS A 11 14.69 55.80 -20.21
C LYS A 11 14.41 54.63 -21.16
N GLY A 12 13.13 54.35 -21.42
CA GLY A 12 12.74 53.58 -22.60
C GLY A 12 11.47 52.75 -22.45
N ASN A 13 10.35 53.35 -22.88
CA ASN A 13 9.10 52.75 -23.35
C ASN A 13 8.25 51.91 -22.39
N LEU A 14 7.00 52.37 -22.25
CA LEU A 14 5.92 51.70 -21.57
C LEU A 14 5.74 50.27 -22.10
N ASN A 15 5.66 49.32 -21.17
CA ASN A 15 4.54 48.40 -21.06
C ASN A 15 4.21 48.27 -19.58
N ILE A 16 3.14 48.95 -19.17
CA ILE A 16 2.46 48.68 -17.90
C ILE A 16 1.62 47.43 -18.18
N LEU A 17 2.07 46.28 -17.71
CA LEU A 17 1.19 45.16 -17.41
C LEU A 17 1.16 45.10 -15.88
N ASN A 18 0.02 45.53 -15.34
CA ASN A 18 -0.33 45.40 -13.94
C ASN A 18 -0.66 43.94 -13.63
N ASP A 19 -0.49 43.61 -12.35
CA ASP A 19 -1.07 42.47 -11.65
C ASP A 19 -0.65 41.11 -12.22
N ASP A 20 0.59 40.71 -11.95
CA ASP A 20 0.89 39.29 -11.73
C ASP A 20 0.07 38.84 -10.53
N ASP A 21 -1.14 38.38 -10.84
CA ASP A 21 -2.03 37.56 -10.04
C ASP A 21 -1.35 36.20 -9.77
N VAL A 22 -0.24 36.23 -9.04
CA VAL A 22 0.24 35.04 -8.34
C VAL A 22 -0.46 35.09 -6.99
N SER A 23 -1.68 34.57 -6.97
CA SER A 23 -2.27 34.14 -5.71
C SER A 23 -1.32 33.07 -5.14
N ASP A 24 -0.48 33.45 -4.17
CA ASP A 24 0.12 32.53 -3.21
C ASP A 24 -1.03 31.95 -2.37
N GLU A 25 -1.92 31.18 -3.02
CA GLU A 25 -2.93 30.39 -2.33
C GLU A 25 -2.16 29.35 -1.52
N VAL A 26 -1.98 29.67 -0.23
CA VAL A 26 -1.46 28.75 0.77
C VAL A 26 -2.33 27.49 0.68
N GLN A 27 -1.74 26.43 0.11
CA GLN A 27 -2.47 25.20 -0.10
C GLN A 27 -2.90 24.67 1.28
N PRO A 28 -4.20 24.42 1.51
CA PRO A 28 -4.65 23.93 2.80
C PRO A 28 -4.14 22.50 3.03
N CYS A 29 -3.98 22.11 4.29
CA CYS A 29 -3.68 20.73 4.62
C CYS A 29 -4.89 19.86 4.25
N VAL A 30 -4.72 18.87 3.36
CA VAL A 30 -5.82 17.99 2.93
C VAL A 30 -6.36 17.05 4.02
N VAL A 31 -5.68 16.96 5.17
CA VAL A 31 -6.10 16.10 6.28
C VAL A 31 -7.07 16.84 7.20
N CYS A 32 -6.74 18.06 7.63
CA CYS A 32 -7.61 18.87 8.50
C CYS A 32 -8.43 19.93 7.75
N LEU A 33 -8.17 20.14 6.46
CA LEU A 33 -8.79 21.15 5.59
C LEU A 33 -8.61 22.60 6.09
N CYS A 34 -7.56 22.85 6.89
CA CYS A 34 -7.20 24.16 7.42
C CYS A 34 -5.86 24.64 6.84
N GLU A 35 -5.47 25.88 7.14
CA GLU A 35 -4.10 26.36 6.91
C GLU A 35 -3.09 25.42 7.61
N MET A 36 -1.93 25.20 6.97
CA MET A 36 -0.97 24.24 7.50
C MET A 36 -0.26 24.77 8.75
N ASP A 37 -0.42 24.07 9.87
CA ASP A 37 0.31 24.30 11.12
C ASP A 37 1.56 23.40 11.20
N ASP A 38 2.73 23.98 11.49
CA ASP A 38 4.05 23.33 11.45
C ASP A 38 4.21 22.40 10.22
N PRO A 39 4.24 22.95 8.98
CA PRO A 39 4.17 22.17 7.76
C PRO A 39 5.40 21.25 7.59
N VAL A 40 5.14 20.00 7.25
CA VAL A 40 6.16 18.99 6.93
C VAL A 40 6.00 18.55 5.48
N GLU A 41 7.08 18.66 4.71
CA GLU A 41 7.18 18.15 3.35
C GLU A 41 7.70 16.70 3.36
N LEU A 42 6.97 15.81 2.69
CA LEU A 42 7.40 14.42 2.54
C LEU A 42 8.53 14.30 1.50
N LYS A 43 9.61 13.58 1.85
CA LYS A 43 10.86 13.59 1.10
C LYS A 43 10.75 13.10 -0.36
N GLU A 44 9.98 12.05 -0.61
CA GLU A 44 9.90 11.38 -1.91
C GLU A 44 8.92 12.10 -2.86
N CYS A 45 7.73 12.48 -2.38
CA CYS A 45 6.66 13.01 -3.22
C CYS A 45 6.41 14.52 -3.09
N LYS A 46 7.10 15.21 -2.18
CA LYS A 46 7.06 16.68 -2.02
C LYS A 46 5.71 17.28 -1.61
N HIS A 47 4.75 16.45 -1.22
CA HIS A 47 3.50 16.90 -0.63
C HIS A 47 3.70 17.37 0.82
N ALA A 48 3.03 18.47 1.18
CA ALA A 48 3.10 19.08 2.50
C ALA A 48 1.79 18.91 3.30
N PHE A 49 1.93 18.77 4.62
CA PHE A 49 0.82 18.58 5.56
C PHE A 49 1.19 19.22 6.90
N CYS A 50 0.21 19.47 7.79
CA CYS A 50 0.52 19.74 9.18
C CYS A 50 1.29 18.56 9.79
N LYS A 51 2.33 18.81 10.59
CA LYS A 51 3.12 17.76 11.23
C LYS A 51 2.26 16.74 11.99
N GLN A 52 1.35 17.24 12.83
CA GLN A 52 0.50 16.36 13.64
C GLN A 52 -0.45 15.53 12.76
N CYS A 53 -1.05 16.15 11.73
CA CYS A 53 -1.93 15.47 10.79
C CYS A 53 -1.23 14.31 10.08
N ILE A 54 -0.01 14.54 9.56
CA ILE A 54 0.70 13.47 8.83
C ILE A 54 1.21 12.38 9.78
N MET A 55 1.58 12.72 11.01
CA MET A 55 1.97 11.73 12.03
C MET A 55 0.80 10.80 12.40
N GLU A 56 -0.41 11.32 12.53
CA GLU A 56 -1.61 10.51 12.80
C GLU A 56 -1.93 9.56 11.64
N VAL A 57 -1.89 10.06 10.40
CA VAL A 57 -2.05 9.22 9.21
C VAL A 57 -1.00 8.11 9.20
N PHE A 58 0.27 8.46 9.43
CA PHE A 58 1.37 7.50 9.39
C PHE A 58 1.32 6.48 10.53
N GLY A 59 0.68 6.80 11.65
CA GLY A 59 0.40 5.86 12.73
C GLY A 59 -0.51 4.70 12.31
N ALA A 60 -1.42 4.94 11.37
CA ALA A 60 -2.28 3.89 10.80
C ALA A 60 -1.65 3.22 9.58
N LYS A 61 -1.22 4.02 8.60
CA LYS A 61 -0.55 3.54 7.38
C LYS A 61 0.39 4.64 6.88
N PRO A 62 1.69 4.38 6.73
CA PRO A 62 2.64 5.41 6.35
C PRO A 62 2.60 5.64 4.83
N SER A 63 1.48 6.20 4.37
CA SER A 63 1.16 6.47 2.97
C SER A 63 0.79 7.93 2.83
N CYS A 64 1.34 8.62 1.83
CA CYS A 64 0.93 9.98 1.51
C CYS A 64 -0.59 10.02 1.20
N PRO A 65 -1.38 10.87 1.88
CA PRO A 65 -2.81 11.04 1.60
C PRO A 65 -3.14 11.52 0.18
N ILE A 66 -2.19 12.19 -0.50
CA ILE A 66 -2.43 12.78 -1.82
C ILE A 66 -2.14 11.79 -2.96
N CYS A 67 -1.01 11.08 -2.90
CA CYS A 67 -0.54 10.24 -4.02
C CYS A 67 -0.30 8.78 -3.66
N GLY A 68 -0.47 8.37 -2.40
CA GLY A 68 -0.29 6.98 -1.97
C GLY A 68 1.17 6.53 -1.83
N THR A 69 2.16 7.41 -2.01
CA THR A 69 3.58 7.05 -1.81
C THR A 69 3.79 6.53 -0.39
N LEU A 70 4.34 5.32 -0.27
CA LEU A 70 4.62 4.66 1.00
C LEU A 70 5.96 5.12 1.58
N TYR A 71 6.00 5.28 2.90
CA TYR A 71 7.15 5.71 3.68
C TYR A 71 7.50 4.64 4.71
N GLY A 72 8.67 4.01 4.59
CA GLY A 72 9.09 2.92 5.49
C GLY A 72 8.46 1.57 5.18
N ASN A 73 8.58 0.62 6.13
CA ASN A 73 8.06 -0.73 5.97
C ASN A 73 6.62 -0.81 6.47
N VAL A 74 5.73 -1.36 5.64
CA VAL A 74 4.35 -1.68 6.02
C VAL A 74 4.29 -3.14 6.48
N TYR A 75 3.62 -3.36 7.61
CA TYR A 75 3.31 -4.70 8.12
C TYR A 75 1.80 -4.82 8.21
N GLY A 76 1.27 -5.99 7.86
CA GLY A 76 -0.15 -6.28 8.01
C GLY A 76 -0.47 -7.04 9.28
N ASP A 77 -1.74 -7.42 9.42
CA ASP A 77 -2.32 -8.12 10.56
C ASP A 77 -2.58 -9.61 10.25
N GLN A 78 -1.82 -10.20 9.32
CA GLN A 78 -1.87 -11.64 9.09
C GLN A 78 -1.55 -12.42 10.38
N PRO A 79 -2.29 -13.49 10.71
CA PRO A 79 -1.96 -14.35 11.84
C PRO A 79 -0.55 -14.95 11.73
N ARG A 80 0.23 -14.89 12.81
CA ARG A 80 1.64 -15.30 12.81
C ARG A 80 1.87 -16.82 12.72
N ASN A 81 0.84 -17.60 13.01
CA ASN A 81 0.87 -19.07 12.96
C ASN A 81 0.59 -19.65 11.55
N GLY A 82 0.43 -18.79 10.54
CA GLY A 82 0.30 -19.23 9.15
C GLY A 82 1.61 -19.74 8.56
N ILE A 83 1.52 -20.73 7.68
CA ILE A 83 2.65 -21.30 6.94
C ILE A 83 2.42 -21.09 5.44
N ALA A 84 3.52 -20.85 4.71
CA ALA A 84 3.54 -20.76 3.26
C ALA A 84 4.56 -21.76 2.68
N ASP A 85 4.06 -22.82 2.08
CA ASP A 85 4.86 -23.81 1.35
C ASP A 85 4.81 -23.53 -0.14
N ILE A 86 5.97 -23.61 -0.79
CA ILE A 86 6.12 -23.25 -2.20
C ILE A 86 6.85 -24.37 -2.91
N TYR A 87 6.24 -24.91 -3.96
CA TYR A 87 6.80 -26.01 -4.74
C TYR A 87 6.48 -25.88 -6.22
N ILE A 88 7.15 -26.69 -7.03
CA ILE A 88 6.94 -26.74 -8.49
C ILE A 88 6.04 -27.94 -8.79
N ASP A 89 5.04 -27.69 -9.60
CA ASP A 89 4.20 -28.69 -10.23
C ASP A 89 4.57 -28.76 -11.72
N GLU A 90 4.67 -29.98 -12.26
CA GLU A 90 5.07 -30.22 -13.65
C GLU A 90 3.94 -29.90 -14.64
N GLU A 91 2.68 -29.84 -14.18
CA GLU A 91 1.56 -29.48 -15.04
C GLU A 91 1.59 -27.98 -15.41
N SER A 92 1.36 -27.67 -16.69
CA SER A 92 1.22 -26.29 -17.18
C SER A 92 -0.10 -25.65 -16.77
N LEU A 93 -0.10 -24.31 -16.70
CA LEU A 93 -1.32 -23.51 -16.67
C LEU A 93 -1.79 -23.20 -18.10
N PRO A 94 -3.12 -23.10 -18.33
CA PRO A 94 -3.65 -22.59 -19.61
C PRO A 94 -3.04 -21.22 -19.96
N GLY A 95 -2.59 -21.05 -21.21
CA GLY A 95 -1.90 -19.84 -21.69
C GLY A 95 -0.39 -19.82 -21.40
N TYR A 96 0.12 -20.85 -20.72
CA TYR A 96 1.54 -21.03 -20.40
C TYR A 96 1.99 -22.46 -20.74
N GLU A 97 1.60 -22.95 -21.92
CA GLU A 97 1.87 -24.31 -22.37
C GLU A 97 3.38 -24.61 -22.38
N ARG A 98 3.73 -25.86 -22.01
CA ARG A 98 5.12 -26.36 -21.89
C ARG A 98 5.95 -25.66 -20.79
N LYS A 99 5.30 -24.88 -19.92
CA LYS A 99 5.91 -24.35 -18.70
C LYS A 99 5.42 -25.16 -17.50
N ARG A 100 6.24 -25.25 -16.46
CA ARG A 100 5.84 -25.78 -15.15
C ARG A 100 5.03 -24.72 -14.39
N THR A 101 4.58 -25.03 -13.18
CA THR A 101 3.77 -24.14 -12.35
C THR A 101 4.36 -24.01 -10.96
N TRP A 102 4.50 -22.78 -10.47
CA TRP A 102 4.69 -22.54 -9.04
C TRP A 102 3.35 -22.70 -8.32
N VAL A 103 3.34 -23.54 -7.29
CA VAL A 103 2.20 -23.69 -6.39
C VAL A 103 2.58 -23.09 -5.03
N LEU A 104 1.77 -22.13 -4.58
CA LEU A 104 1.86 -21.56 -3.25
C LEU A 104 0.73 -22.18 -2.42
N TYR A 105 1.07 -22.93 -1.38
CA TYR A 105 0.14 -23.51 -0.44
C TYR A 105 0.23 -22.76 0.88
N TYR A 106 -0.89 -22.18 1.29
CA TYR A 106 -1.02 -21.47 2.55
C TYR A 106 -1.88 -22.28 3.51
N ASP A 107 -1.42 -22.43 4.75
CA ASP A 107 -2.12 -23.12 5.82
C ASP A 107 -2.14 -22.25 7.07
N PHE A 108 -3.34 -21.83 7.46
CA PHE A 108 -3.60 -21.13 8.71
C PHE A 108 -4.48 -22.02 9.58
N PRO A 109 -4.02 -22.46 10.75
CA PRO A 109 -4.87 -23.15 11.71
C PRO A 109 -5.79 -22.16 12.42
N ASP A 110 -6.85 -22.67 13.05
CA ASP A 110 -7.70 -21.89 13.95
C ASP A 110 -6.86 -21.28 15.09
N GLY A 111 -7.31 -20.14 15.61
CA GLY A 111 -6.55 -19.45 16.65
C GLY A 111 -7.36 -18.39 17.39
N LYS A 112 -6.63 -17.50 18.08
CA LYS A 112 -7.17 -16.34 18.78
C LYS A 112 -6.52 -15.06 18.25
N GLN A 113 -7.32 -14.01 18.15
CA GLN A 113 -6.89 -12.69 17.73
C GLN A 113 -5.86 -12.11 18.72
N GLU A 114 -4.65 -11.85 18.24
CA GLU A 114 -3.61 -11.10 18.96
C GLU A 114 -3.99 -9.62 19.18
N SER A 115 -3.19 -8.90 19.98
CA SER A 115 -3.48 -7.52 20.41
C SER A 115 -3.57 -6.48 19.30
N PHE A 116 -3.04 -6.78 18.11
CA PHE A 116 -3.05 -5.90 16.94
C PHE A 116 -4.16 -6.23 15.94
N HIS A 117 -4.98 -7.26 16.19
CA HIS A 117 -6.14 -7.59 15.37
C HIS A 117 -7.39 -6.81 15.83
N PRO A 118 -8.47 -6.78 15.02
CA PRO A 118 -9.67 -5.99 15.31
C PRO A 118 -10.36 -6.32 16.64
N GLU A 119 -10.38 -7.59 17.06
CA GLU A 119 -11.07 -8.04 18.27
C GLU A 119 -10.17 -8.94 19.14
N PRO A 120 -9.19 -8.36 19.87
CA PRO A 120 -8.23 -9.13 20.65
C PRO A 120 -8.87 -10.16 21.59
N GLY A 121 -8.32 -11.38 21.60
CA GLY A 121 -8.76 -12.50 22.42
C GLY A 121 -9.91 -13.33 21.83
N LYS A 122 -10.67 -12.81 20.86
CA LYS A 122 -11.73 -13.58 20.17
C LYS A 122 -11.13 -14.69 19.31
N PRO A 123 -11.83 -15.82 19.15
CA PRO A 123 -11.38 -16.87 18.23
C PRO A 123 -11.49 -16.41 16.78
N TYR A 124 -10.70 -17.03 15.92
CA TYR A 124 -10.89 -16.98 14.47
C TYR A 124 -10.77 -18.38 13.87
N GLU A 125 -11.42 -18.60 12.73
CA GLU A 125 -11.29 -19.83 11.92
C GLU A 125 -10.18 -19.67 10.89
N GLY A 126 -9.31 -20.67 10.81
CA GLY A 126 -8.22 -20.76 9.86
C GLY A 126 -8.68 -21.14 8.44
N ILE A 127 -7.73 -21.23 7.52
CA ILE A 127 -7.99 -21.60 6.12
C ILE A 127 -6.83 -22.36 5.50
N LYS A 128 -7.16 -23.13 4.45
CA LYS A 128 -6.18 -23.70 3.52
C LYS A 128 -6.44 -23.16 2.13
N ARG A 129 -5.41 -22.63 1.48
CA ARG A 129 -5.52 -22.05 0.14
C ARG A 129 -4.36 -22.45 -0.74
N ARG A 130 -4.64 -22.58 -2.03
CA ARG A 130 -3.62 -22.71 -3.07
C ARG A 130 -3.71 -21.52 -4.00
N ALA A 131 -2.55 -21.12 -4.51
CA ALA A 131 -2.42 -20.19 -5.60
C ALA A 131 -1.39 -20.67 -6.61
N PHE A 132 -1.55 -20.23 -7.86
CA PHE A 132 -0.75 -20.71 -8.98
C PHE A 132 -0.10 -19.54 -9.72
N LEU A 133 1.16 -19.70 -10.07
CA LEU A 133 1.89 -18.81 -10.97
C LEU A 133 2.58 -19.66 -12.04
N PRO A 134 2.72 -19.16 -13.28
CA PRO A 134 3.51 -19.87 -14.28
C PRO A 134 4.99 -19.89 -13.86
N TYR A 135 5.68 -21.00 -14.12
CA TYR A 135 7.12 -21.10 -13.93
C TYR A 135 7.84 -20.41 -15.10
N ASN A 136 7.99 -19.09 -15.01
CA ASN A 136 8.73 -18.26 -15.96
C ASN A 136 9.31 -17.03 -15.23
N GLU A 137 9.94 -16.10 -15.97
CA GLU A 137 10.57 -14.90 -15.40
C GLU A 137 9.57 -14.03 -14.63
N GLU A 138 8.45 -13.64 -15.26
CA GLU A 138 7.40 -12.83 -14.64
C GLU A 138 6.82 -13.49 -13.38
N GLY A 139 6.44 -14.78 -13.48
CA GLY A 139 5.93 -15.54 -12.34
C GLY A 139 6.95 -15.68 -11.22
N THR A 140 8.25 -15.69 -11.53
CA THR A 140 9.32 -15.70 -10.53
C THR A 140 9.45 -14.36 -9.82
N GLU A 141 9.29 -13.24 -10.52
CA GLU A 141 9.25 -11.90 -9.90
C GLU A 141 8.02 -11.74 -9.01
N VAL A 142 6.84 -12.15 -9.49
CA VAL A 142 5.61 -12.16 -8.68
C VAL A 142 5.80 -13.02 -7.44
N LEU A 143 6.41 -14.21 -7.57
CA LEU A 143 6.69 -15.09 -6.43
C LEU A 143 7.58 -14.42 -5.38
N LYS A 144 8.63 -13.69 -5.78
CA LYS A 144 9.49 -12.95 -4.84
C LYS A 144 8.69 -11.90 -4.07
N LEU A 145 7.81 -11.16 -4.74
CA LEU A 145 6.96 -10.16 -4.10
C LEU A 145 5.93 -10.79 -3.15
N LEU A 146 5.30 -11.90 -3.54
CA LEU A 146 4.37 -12.63 -2.67
C LEU A 146 5.04 -13.19 -1.42
N LYS A 147 6.26 -13.74 -1.56
CA LYS A 147 7.07 -14.17 -0.40
C LYS A 147 7.32 -13.01 0.57
N LYS A 148 7.71 -11.84 0.04
CA LYS A 148 7.94 -10.64 0.85
C LYS A 148 6.65 -10.17 1.53
N ALA A 149 5.53 -10.14 0.80
CA ALA A 149 4.23 -9.77 1.35
C ALA A 149 3.81 -10.71 2.50
N PHE A 150 3.98 -12.02 2.33
CA PHE A 150 3.67 -12.99 3.38
C PHE A 150 4.54 -12.80 4.62
N GLN A 151 5.85 -12.57 4.43
CA GLN A 151 6.80 -12.26 5.51
C GLN A 151 6.45 -10.97 6.27
N GLN A 152 5.85 -10.00 5.58
CA GLN A 152 5.39 -8.74 6.17
C GLN A 152 3.94 -8.84 6.69
N GLY A 153 3.32 -10.02 6.62
CA GLY A 153 1.94 -10.23 7.08
C GLY A 153 0.87 -9.51 6.26
N LEU A 154 1.14 -9.25 4.97
CA LEU A 154 0.27 -8.49 4.07
C LEU A 154 -0.64 -9.37 3.20
N THR A 155 -0.46 -10.70 3.20
CA THR A 155 -1.17 -11.61 2.28
C THR A 155 -2.58 -11.95 2.76
N PHE A 156 -2.74 -12.15 4.07
CA PHE A 156 -4.01 -12.47 4.70
C PHE A 156 -4.32 -11.49 5.84
N THR A 157 -5.57 -11.49 6.29
CA THR A 157 -6.06 -10.72 7.43
C THR A 157 -7.16 -11.53 8.13
N ILE A 158 -7.58 -11.11 9.33
CA ILE A 158 -8.78 -11.63 10.00
C ILE A 158 -9.93 -10.67 9.75
N GLY A 159 -11.03 -11.17 9.20
CA GLY A 159 -12.19 -10.33 8.95
C GLY A 159 -13.39 -11.13 8.48
N THR A 160 -14.16 -10.49 7.59
CA THR A 160 -15.39 -11.05 7.03
C THR A 160 -15.11 -11.66 5.66
N SER A 161 -15.45 -12.94 5.48
CA SER A 161 -15.38 -13.61 4.19
C SER A 161 -16.32 -12.93 3.19
N ARG A 162 -15.77 -12.38 2.10
CA ARG A 162 -16.57 -11.74 1.05
C ARG A 162 -17.54 -12.70 0.35
N THR A 163 -17.22 -13.98 0.29
CA THR A 163 -18.02 -14.99 -0.42
C THR A 163 -19.13 -15.59 0.44
N THR A 164 -18.91 -15.70 1.76
CA THR A 164 -19.84 -16.39 2.67
C THR A 164 -20.49 -15.47 3.70
N GLY A 165 -19.96 -14.26 3.88
CA GLY A 165 -20.38 -13.34 4.94
C GLY A 165 -19.92 -13.73 6.35
N LYS A 166 -19.19 -14.84 6.51
CA LYS A 166 -18.73 -15.31 7.82
C LYS A 166 -17.67 -14.38 8.40
N GLU A 167 -17.90 -13.89 9.61
CA GLU A 167 -16.96 -13.06 10.38
C GLU A 167 -15.98 -13.92 11.18
N GLY A 168 -14.86 -13.31 11.60
CA GLY A 168 -13.86 -13.98 12.44
C GLY A 168 -13.16 -15.11 11.70
N VAL A 169 -12.86 -14.93 10.41
CA VAL A 169 -12.13 -15.92 9.61
C VAL A 169 -10.89 -15.31 8.99
N VAL A 170 -9.89 -16.14 8.74
CA VAL A 170 -8.76 -15.75 7.90
C VAL A 170 -9.27 -15.58 6.46
N THR A 171 -8.98 -14.44 5.85
CA THR A 171 -9.35 -14.13 4.47
C THR A 171 -8.18 -13.48 3.73
N TRP A 172 -8.23 -13.49 2.40
CA TRP A 172 -7.30 -12.71 1.59
C TRP A 172 -7.40 -11.23 1.99
N ASN A 173 -6.24 -10.58 2.09
CA ASN A 173 -6.15 -9.13 2.16
C ASN A 173 -6.19 -8.55 0.72
N ASP A 174 -5.54 -7.42 0.47
CA ASP A 174 -5.57 -6.70 -0.81
C ASP A 174 -4.69 -7.28 -1.94
N ILE A 175 -4.10 -8.47 -1.75
CA ILE A 175 -3.25 -9.11 -2.77
C ILE A 175 -3.99 -10.27 -3.41
N HIS A 176 -4.48 -10.05 -4.63
CA HIS A 176 -5.21 -11.07 -5.38
C HIS A 176 -4.32 -12.22 -5.82
N HIS A 177 -4.85 -13.44 -5.69
CA HIS A 177 -4.20 -14.67 -6.10
C HIS A 177 -5.06 -15.43 -7.12
N LYS A 178 -4.43 -16.10 -8.08
CA LYS A 178 -5.11 -17.09 -8.94
C LYS A 178 -5.25 -18.40 -8.16
N THR A 179 -6.44 -18.63 -7.61
CA THR A 179 -6.75 -19.78 -6.75
C THR A 179 -7.30 -21.00 -7.50
N SER A 180 -7.48 -20.87 -8.81
CA SER A 180 -7.85 -21.96 -9.71
C SER A 180 -6.89 -21.99 -10.89
N ARG A 181 -6.60 -23.19 -11.40
CA ARG A 181 -5.80 -23.39 -12.61
C ARG A 181 -6.56 -23.00 -13.87
N THR A 182 -7.90 -22.97 -13.81
CA THR A 182 -8.81 -22.73 -14.94
C THR A 182 -9.92 -21.73 -14.55
N GLY A 183 -10.65 -21.20 -15.54
CA GLY A 183 -11.86 -20.40 -15.27
C GLY A 183 -11.65 -18.90 -15.05
N GLY A 184 -10.60 -18.31 -15.63
CA GLY A 184 -10.47 -16.85 -15.75
C GLY A 184 -11.09 -16.32 -17.05
N SER A 185 -11.67 -15.12 -17.03
CA SER A 185 -12.02 -14.40 -18.26
C SER A 185 -10.75 -14.03 -19.04
N PRO A 186 -10.77 -14.09 -20.40
CA PRO A 186 -9.66 -13.66 -21.24
C PRO A 186 -9.33 -12.18 -21.08
#